data_AF-A0A2K6RT89-F1
#
_entry.id   AF-A0A2K6RT89-F1
#
_cell.length_a   1.000
_cell.length_b   1.000
_cell.length_c   1.000
_cell.angle_alpha   90.00
_cell.angle_beta   90.00
_cell.angle_gamma   90.00
#
_symmetry.space_group_name_H-M   'P 1'
#
loop_
_entity.id
_entity.type
_entity.pdbx_description
1 polymer ?
#
loop_
_entity_poly.entity_id
_entity_poly.type
_entity_poly.pdbx_seq_one_letter_code
_entity_poly.pdbx_strand_id
1 'polypeptide(L)'
;GDICDPNPCENGGICLPGLADGSFSCECPDGFTDPNCSSVVEVASDEEDPTSAGPCIPNPCHNGGTCEISEAYRGDTFIGYVCKCPQGFNGIHCQHNINECEVEPCKNGGICTDLVANYSCECPGEFMGRNCQYKCSGPLGIEGGIISNQQITASSTHRALFGLQKWYPYYARLNKKGLINAWTAAENDRWPWIQINLQRKMRVTGVITQGAKRIGSPEYIKSYKIAYSNDGKTWAMYKVKGTNEDMVFRGNIDNNTPYANSFTPPIKAQYVRLYPQVCRRHCTLRMELLGCELSGCSEPLGMKSGHIQDYQITASSVFRTLNMDMFTWEPRKARLDKQGKVNAWTSGHNDQSQWLQVDLLVPTKVTGIITQGAKDFGHVQFVGSYKLAYSNDGEHWTVYQDEKQRKDKVFQGNFDNDTHRKNVIDPPIYARHIRILPWSWYGRITLRSELLGCTEEE
;
A
#
# COMPACT_ATOMS: atom_id res chain seq x y z
N GLY A 1 -105.11 25.67 -29.93
CA GLY A 1 -104.34 26.84 -29.45
C GLY A 1 -102.91 26.61 -29.86
N ASP A 2 -102.23 27.66 -30.30
CA ASP A 2 -100.80 27.56 -30.62
C ASP A 2 -100.04 27.21 -29.34
N ILE A 3 -99.22 26.15 -29.38
CA ILE A 3 -98.50 25.63 -28.21
C ILE A 3 -97.41 26.60 -27.73
N CYS A 4 -96.98 27.54 -28.59
CA CYS A 4 -96.04 28.59 -28.25
C CYS A 4 -96.73 29.92 -27.87
N ASP A 5 -98.05 29.93 -27.57
CA ASP A 5 -98.77 31.13 -27.12
C ASP A 5 -99.59 30.88 -25.83
N PRO A 6 -99.17 31.44 -24.67
CA PRO A 6 -97.99 32.27 -24.46
C PRO A 6 -96.68 31.46 -24.52
N ASN A 7 -95.57 32.11 -24.93
CA ASN A 7 -94.26 31.46 -25.13
C ASN A 7 -93.77 30.77 -23.82
N PRO A 8 -93.57 29.44 -23.81
CA PRO A 8 -93.12 28.70 -22.63
C PRO A 8 -91.60 28.77 -22.38
N CYS A 9 -90.80 29.35 -23.29
CA CYS A 9 -89.36 29.49 -23.14
C CYS A 9 -89.00 30.77 -22.37
N GLU A 10 -88.21 30.63 -21.30
CA GLU A 10 -87.80 31.73 -20.44
C GLU A 10 -86.52 32.42 -20.97
N ASN A 11 -86.14 33.55 -20.35
CA ASN A 11 -84.87 34.27 -20.62
C ASN A 11 -84.61 34.62 -22.09
N GLY A 12 -85.67 34.85 -22.88
CA GLY A 12 -85.56 35.22 -24.29
C GLY A 12 -85.32 34.05 -25.24
N GLY A 13 -85.57 32.81 -24.79
CA GLY A 13 -85.56 31.62 -25.65
C GLY A 13 -86.64 31.62 -26.73
N ILE A 14 -86.31 31.03 -27.88
CA ILE A 14 -87.21 30.94 -29.04
C ILE A 14 -87.94 29.59 -28.99
N CYS A 15 -89.28 29.61 -28.94
CA CYS A 15 -90.11 28.40 -28.96
C CYS A 15 -90.29 27.90 -30.39
N LEU A 16 -89.95 26.62 -30.61
CA LEU A 16 -90.16 25.92 -31.86
C LEU A 16 -91.14 24.74 -31.62
N PRO A 17 -92.21 24.59 -32.42
CA PRO A 17 -93.11 23.45 -32.30
C PRO A 17 -92.37 22.14 -32.65
N GLY A 18 -92.50 21.14 -31.78
CA GLY A 18 -91.85 19.84 -31.92
C GLY A 18 -92.59 18.90 -32.88
N LEU A 19 -91.89 17.88 -33.36
CA LEU A 19 -92.40 16.91 -34.35
C LEU A 19 -93.47 15.94 -33.80
N ALA A 20 -93.68 15.90 -32.49
CA ALA A 20 -94.74 15.12 -31.85
C ALA A 20 -95.93 16.03 -31.46
N ASP A 21 -97.14 15.51 -31.63
CA ASP A 21 -98.38 16.23 -31.36
C ASP A 21 -98.43 16.64 -29.88
N GLY A 22 -98.41 17.96 -29.61
CA GLY A 22 -98.35 18.49 -28.25
C GLY A 22 -96.97 18.88 -27.70
N SER A 23 -95.88 18.72 -28.47
CA SER A 23 -94.51 19.02 -28.00
C SER A 23 -93.96 20.36 -28.51
N PHE A 24 -93.13 21.01 -27.71
CA PHE A 24 -92.33 22.19 -28.10
C PHE A 24 -90.87 22.00 -27.67
N SER A 25 -89.96 22.74 -28.29
CA SER A 25 -88.55 22.80 -27.92
C SER A 25 -88.09 24.24 -27.90
N CYS A 26 -87.31 24.61 -26.89
CA CYS A 26 -86.71 25.94 -26.78
C CYS A 26 -85.30 25.95 -27.34
N GLU A 27 -84.98 26.97 -28.15
CA GLU A 27 -83.62 27.31 -28.53
C GLU A 27 -83.10 28.41 -27.60
N CYS A 28 -82.12 28.07 -26.76
CA CYS A 28 -81.65 28.93 -25.66
C CYS A 28 -80.49 29.85 -26.08
N PRO A 29 -80.47 31.12 -25.64
CA PRO A 29 -79.33 32.02 -25.81
C PRO A 29 -78.08 31.56 -25.06
N ASP A 30 -76.90 32.04 -25.48
CA ASP A 30 -75.61 31.71 -24.85
C ASP A 30 -75.62 31.98 -23.34
N GLY A 31 -75.18 30.98 -22.56
CA GLY A 31 -75.13 31.05 -21.10
C GLY A 31 -76.37 30.50 -20.39
N PHE A 32 -77.39 30.00 -21.12
CA PHE A 32 -78.52 29.27 -20.55
C PHE A 32 -78.61 27.84 -21.08
N THR A 33 -79.09 26.93 -20.24
CA THR A 33 -79.28 25.50 -20.50
C THR A 33 -80.60 25.04 -19.88
N ASP A 34 -81.02 23.82 -20.18
CA ASP A 34 -82.32 23.19 -19.88
C ASP A 34 -83.43 23.38 -20.94
N PRO A 35 -84.49 22.52 -20.95
CA PRO A 35 -85.52 22.54 -21.99
C PRO A 35 -86.36 23.82 -22.09
N ASN A 36 -86.33 24.69 -21.07
CA ASN A 36 -87.09 25.93 -21.00
C ASN A 36 -86.18 27.17 -20.89
N CYS A 37 -84.86 27.02 -21.03
CA CYS A 37 -83.84 28.07 -20.92
C CYS A 37 -83.79 28.79 -19.55
N SER A 38 -84.17 28.09 -18.47
CA SER A 38 -84.24 28.68 -17.13
C SER A 38 -82.92 28.62 -16.36
N SER A 39 -82.06 27.64 -16.65
CA SER A 39 -80.84 27.39 -15.89
C SER A 39 -79.65 28.11 -16.53
N VAL A 40 -78.83 28.80 -15.74
CA VAL A 40 -77.58 29.41 -16.23
C VAL A 40 -76.49 28.34 -16.34
N VAL A 41 -75.71 28.36 -17.41
CA VAL A 41 -74.53 27.51 -17.56
C VAL A 41 -73.49 27.97 -16.54
N GLU A 42 -73.38 27.26 -15.42
CA GLU A 42 -72.21 27.39 -14.55
C GLU A 42 -71.01 26.84 -15.31
N VAL A 43 -70.25 27.76 -15.89
CA VAL A 43 -68.93 27.45 -16.45
C VAL A 43 -68.09 26.99 -15.27
N ALA A 44 -67.91 25.68 -15.16
CA ALA A 44 -66.87 25.11 -14.34
C ALA A 44 -65.55 25.77 -14.78
N SER A 45 -65.06 26.69 -13.95
CA SER A 45 -63.67 27.09 -14.02
C SER A 45 -62.86 25.81 -13.90
N ASP A 46 -62.09 25.49 -14.94
CA ASP A 46 -60.97 24.57 -14.87
C ASP A 46 -59.94 25.15 -13.89
N GLU A 47 -60.28 25.17 -12.60
CA GLU A 47 -59.31 25.15 -11.52
C GLU A 47 -58.85 23.69 -11.46
N GLU A 48 -57.86 23.37 -12.30
CA GLU A 48 -56.96 22.27 -12.01
C GLU A 48 -56.43 22.49 -10.59
N ASP A 49 -56.93 21.67 -9.67
CA ASP A 49 -56.48 21.50 -8.30
C ASP A 49 -54.94 21.63 -8.24
N PRO A 50 -54.37 22.70 -7.65
CA PRO A 50 -52.95 22.83 -7.53
C PRO A 50 -52.54 21.83 -6.45
N THR A 51 -52.15 20.64 -6.89
CA THR A 51 -51.29 19.78 -6.08
C THR A 51 -50.09 20.65 -5.69
N SER A 52 -50.11 21.15 -4.45
CA SER A 52 -49.08 22.03 -3.85
C SER A 52 -47.77 21.29 -3.57
N ALA A 53 -47.44 20.34 -4.43
CA ALA A 53 -46.15 19.70 -4.50
C ALA A 53 -45.22 20.66 -5.25
N GLY A 54 -44.52 21.54 -4.50
CA GLY A 54 -43.52 22.44 -5.08
C GLY A 54 -42.46 21.69 -5.90
N PRO A 55 -41.54 22.38 -6.58
CA PRO A 55 -40.62 21.78 -7.57
C PRO A 55 -39.71 20.66 -7.05
N CYS A 56 -39.64 20.46 -5.73
CA CYS A 56 -38.94 19.39 -5.05
C CYS A 56 -39.81 18.18 -4.65
N ILE A 57 -41.07 18.10 -5.10
CA ILE A 57 -42.01 17.04 -4.72
C ILE A 57 -42.67 16.46 -5.98
N PRO A 58 -42.39 15.19 -6.34
CA PRO A 58 -41.39 14.30 -5.74
C PRO A 58 -39.95 14.80 -5.96
N ASN A 59 -39.00 14.40 -5.11
CA ASN A 59 -37.61 14.87 -5.18
C ASN A 59 -36.99 14.55 -6.57
N PRO A 60 -36.65 15.57 -7.38
CA PRO A 60 -36.10 15.37 -8.73
C PRO A 60 -34.61 15.00 -8.74
N CYS A 61 -33.95 14.99 -7.58
CA CYS A 61 -32.53 14.69 -7.46
C CYS A 61 -32.29 13.18 -7.29
N HIS A 62 -31.43 12.61 -8.12
CA HIS A 62 -31.02 11.20 -8.06
C HIS A 62 -29.95 10.95 -6.99
N ASN A 63 -29.67 9.66 -6.74
CA ASN A 63 -28.57 9.19 -5.89
C ASN A 63 -28.54 9.78 -4.46
N GLY A 64 -29.72 10.11 -3.90
CA GLY A 64 -29.83 10.72 -2.58
C GLY A 64 -29.52 12.22 -2.55
N GLY A 65 -29.55 12.89 -3.70
CA GLY A 65 -29.45 14.35 -3.80
C GLY A 65 -30.55 15.07 -3.01
N THR A 66 -30.17 16.18 -2.38
CA THR A 66 -31.10 17.03 -1.62
C THR A 66 -31.60 18.14 -2.54
N CYS A 67 -32.92 18.22 -2.74
CA CYS A 67 -33.52 19.29 -3.54
C CYS A 67 -33.72 20.54 -2.69
N GLU A 68 -33.25 21.67 -3.20
CA GLU A 68 -33.47 22.99 -2.62
C GLU A 68 -34.20 23.88 -3.63
N ILE A 69 -35.28 24.53 -3.20
CA ILE A 69 -36.00 25.49 -4.04
C ILE A 69 -35.07 26.67 -4.29
N SER A 70 -34.88 27.04 -5.55
CA SER A 70 -34.02 28.16 -5.93
C SER A 70 -34.53 28.84 -7.19
N GLU A 71 -34.19 30.11 -7.38
CA GLU A 71 -34.48 30.86 -8.62
C GLU A 71 -33.45 30.54 -9.71
N ALA A 72 -33.20 29.25 -9.95
CA ALA A 72 -32.24 28.81 -10.96
C ALA A 72 -32.85 28.88 -12.37
N TYR A 73 -32.17 29.63 -13.25
CA TYR A 73 -32.47 29.74 -14.68
C TYR A 73 -31.44 28.94 -15.50
N ARG A 74 -31.90 28.27 -16.57
CA ARG A 74 -31.02 27.67 -17.59
C ARG A 74 -31.39 28.22 -18.96
N GLY A 75 -30.68 29.25 -19.39
CA GLY A 75 -31.07 30.03 -20.57
C GLY A 75 -32.42 30.71 -20.31
N ASP A 76 -33.37 30.55 -21.23
CA ASP A 76 -34.70 31.17 -21.13
C ASP A 76 -35.72 30.33 -20.32
N THR A 77 -35.31 29.18 -19.76
CA THR A 77 -36.19 28.26 -19.01
C THR A 77 -35.93 28.34 -17.50
N PHE A 78 -37.00 28.56 -16.73
CA PHE A 78 -36.99 28.55 -15.26
C PHE A 78 -37.17 27.12 -14.73
N ILE A 79 -36.25 26.66 -13.88
CA ILE A 79 -36.25 25.28 -13.34
C ILE A 79 -36.83 25.24 -11.91
N GLY A 80 -36.67 26.31 -11.12
CA GLY A 80 -37.30 26.46 -9.80
C GLY A 80 -36.68 25.65 -8.65
N TYR A 81 -35.63 24.86 -8.90
CA TYR A 81 -34.89 24.11 -7.88
C TYR A 81 -33.43 23.88 -8.29
N VAL A 82 -32.61 23.53 -7.30
CA VAL A 82 -31.23 23.08 -7.45
C VAL A 82 -31.03 21.81 -6.63
N CYS A 83 -30.32 20.84 -7.20
CA CYS A 83 -29.94 19.62 -6.50
C CYS A 83 -28.57 19.78 -5.85
N LYS A 84 -28.49 19.62 -4.53
CA LYS A 84 -27.23 19.42 -3.82
C LYS A 84 -26.83 17.97 -3.89
N CYS A 85 -25.78 17.69 -4.64
CA CYS A 85 -25.30 16.34 -4.85
C CYS A 85 -24.47 15.84 -3.66
N PRO A 86 -24.68 14.59 -3.22
CA PRO A 86 -23.78 13.95 -2.29
C PRO A 86 -22.40 13.78 -2.93
N GLN A 87 -21.37 13.60 -2.09
CA GLN A 87 -20.00 13.38 -2.54
C GLN A 87 -19.96 12.22 -3.56
N GLY A 88 -19.19 12.40 -4.64
CA GLY A 88 -19.07 11.41 -5.72
C GLY A 88 -20.13 11.51 -6.81
N PHE A 89 -21.11 12.43 -6.73
CA PHE A 89 -22.10 12.63 -7.79
C PHE A 89 -22.06 14.04 -8.36
N ASN A 90 -22.35 14.16 -9.66
CA ASN A 90 -22.50 15.44 -10.34
C ASN A 90 -23.68 15.43 -11.32
N GLY A 91 -23.87 16.59 -11.96
CA GLY A 91 -24.98 16.83 -12.88
C GLY A 91 -26.12 17.58 -12.22
N ILE A 92 -26.98 18.17 -13.05
CA ILE A 92 -28.14 18.98 -12.66
C ILE A 92 -29.08 18.26 -11.68
N HIS A 93 -29.17 16.93 -11.77
CA HIS A 93 -29.97 16.09 -10.90
C HIS A 93 -29.12 15.06 -10.14
N CYS A 94 -27.81 15.27 -10.01
CA CYS A 94 -26.89 14.32 -9.38
C CYS A 94 -26.93 12.92 -10.03
N GLN A 95 -27.24 12.88 -11.33
CA GLN A 95 -27.49 11.65 -12.05
C GLN A 95 -26.21 10.93 -12.51
N HIS A 96 -25.07 11.61 -12.48
CA HIS A 96 -23.79 11.04 -12.90
C HIS A 96 -22.92 10.72 -11.69
N ASN A 97 -22.35 9.52 -11.65
CA ASN A 97 -21.21 9.23 -10.79
C ASN A 97 -20.00 10.00 -11.33
N ILE A 98 -19.27 10.69 -10.46
CA ILE A 98 -17.99 11.29 -10.80
C ILE A 98 -17.03 10.15 -11.04
N ASN A 99 -16.43 10.09 -12.22
CA ASN A 99 -15.44 9.08 -12.53
C ASN A 99 -14.08 9.46 -11.93
N GLU A 100 -13.78 8.98 -10.74
CA GLU A 100 -12.51 9.30 -10.07
C GLU A 100 -11.28 8.74 -10.81
N CYS A 101 -11.47 7.85 -11.79
CA CYS A 101 -10.38 7.32 -12.62
C CYS A 101 -9.94 8.27 -13.75
N GLU A 102 -10.70 9.32 -14.08
CA GLU A 102 -10.34 10.25 -15.17
C GLU A 102 -9.04 11.01 -14.94
N VAL A 103 -8.67 11.23 -13.66
CA VAL A 103 -7.41 11.89 -13.28
C VAL A 103 -6.22 10.93 -13.20
N GLU A 104 -6.39 9.68 -13.64
CA GLU A 104 -5.38 8.62 -13.63
C GLU A 104 -4.67 8.49 -12.26
N PRO A 105 -5.44 8.20 -11.18
CA PRO A 105 -4.87 8.14 -9.84
C PRO A 105 -3.92 6.93 -9.69
N CYS A 106 -4.20 5.82 -10.37
CA CYS A 106 -3.38 4.61 -10.30
C CYS A 106 -2.06 4.77 -11.07
N LYS A 107 -0.93 4.74 -10.36
CA LYS A 107 0.41 4.84 -10.91
C LYS A 107 0.96 3.48 -11.37
N ASN A 108 2.09 3.50 -12.06
CA ASN A 108 2.88 2.32 -12.41
C ASN A 108 2.10 1.23 -13.18
N GLY A 109 1.15 1.64 -14.03
CA GLY A 109 0.33 0.72 -14.82
C GLY A 109 -0.78 0.01 -14.03
N GLY A 110 -1.18 0.56 -12.88
CA GLY A 110 -2.36 0.10 -12.14
C GLY A 110 -3.65 0.28 -12.94
N ILE A 111 -4.54 -0.71 -12.86
CA ILE A 111 -5.87 -0.63 -13.49
C ILE A 111 -6.82 0.03 -12.51
N CYS A 112 -7.40 1.16 -12.90
CA CYS A 112 -8.36 1.89 -12.08
C CYS A 112 -9.78 1.34 -12.26
N THR A 113 -10.50 1.16 -11.16
CA THR A 113 -11.94 0.87 -11.14
C THR A 113 -12.64 1.96 -10.36
N ASP A 114 -13.56 2.65 -11.04
CA ASP A 114 -14.42 3.69 -10.50
C ASP A 114 -15.39 3.11 -9.47
N LEU A 115 -15.58 3.81 -8.35
CA LEU A 115 -16.54 3.49 -7.29
C LEU A 115 -17.34 4.76 -6.96
N VAL A 116 -18.30 4.68 -6.04
CA VAL A 116 -19.03 5.88 -5.61
C VAL A 116 -18.16 6.69 -4.64
N ALA A 117 -17.86 7.94 -5.02
CA ALA A 117 -17.04 8.88 -4.25
C ALA A 117 -15.61 8.36 -3.94
N ASN A 118 -15.13 7.38 -4.72
CA ASN A 118 -13.89 6.67 -4.44
C ASN A 118 -13.45 5.89 -5.66
N TYR A 119 -12.23 5.38 -5.64
CA TYR A 119 -11.72 4.48 -6.66
C TYR A 119 -10.93 3.34 -6.01
N SER A 120 -10.68 2.30 -6.80
CA SER A 120 -9.74 1.24 -6.43
C SER A 120 -8.74 0.97 -7.54
N CYS A 121 -7.49 0.73 -7.17
CA CYS A 121 -6.42 0.38 -8.10
C CYS A 121 -6.05 -1.09 -7.97
N GLU A 122 -6.13 -1.85 -9.08
CA GLU A 122 -5.50 -3.16 -9.17
C GLU A 122 -4.03 -2.99 -9.56
N CYS A 123 -3.12 -3.17 -8.59
CA CYS A 123 -1.69 -2.97 -8.80
C CYS A 123 -1.02 -4.16 -9.46
N PRO A 124 -0.26 -3.96 -10.55
CA PRO A 124 0.46 -5.03 -11.21
C PRO A 124 1.64 -5.52 -10.37
N GLY A 125 1.82 -6.85 -10.33
CA GLY A 125 3.03 -7.54 -9.86
C GLY A 125 3.64 -6.99 -8.56
N GLU A 126 4.73 -6.23 -8.75
CA GLU A 126 5.61 -5.72 -7.70
C GLU A 126 5.14 -4.39 -7.08
N PHE A 127 4.02 -3.80 -7.51
CA PHE A 127 3.53 -2.52 -6.97
C PHE A 127 2.41 -2.69 -5.94
N MET A 128 2.30 -1.71 -5.04
CA MET A 128 1.26 -1.65 -4.01
C MET A 128 1.00 -0.22 -3.50
N GLY A 129 0.05 -0.09 -2.56
CA GLY A 129 -0.48 1.18 -2.10
C GLY A 129 -1.85 1.46 -2.73
N ARG A 130 -2.53 2.50 -2.25
CA ARG A 130 -3.85 2.89 -2.79
C ARG A 130 -3.75 3.21 -4.29
N ASN A 131 -2.62 3.79 -4.69
CA ASN A 131 -2.37 4.32 -6.03
C ASN A 131 -1.26 3.53 -6.73
N CYS A 132 -0.90 2.34 -6.23
CA CYS A 132 0.21 1.54 -6.76
C CYS A 132 1.57 2.28 -6.78
N GLN A 133 1.75 3.25 -5.89
CA GLN A 133 2.93 4.11 -5.85
C GLN A 133 4.16 3.43 -5.22
N TYR A 134 3.95 2.43 -4.36
CA TYR A 134 5.05 1.78 -3.63
C TYR A 134 5.54 0.54 -4.36
N LYS A 135 6.85 0.47 -4.59
CA LYS A 135 7.50 -0.69 -5.20
C LYS A 135 7.85 -1.73 -4.13
N CYS A 136 7.14 -2.85 -4.11
CA CYS A 136 7.34 -3.97 -3.20
C CYS A 136 8.28 -5.04 -3.78
N SER A 137 9.51 -4.67 -4.15
CA SER A 137 10.50 -5.61 -4.73
C SER A 137 11.83 -5.61 -3.98
N GLY A 138 11.86 -5.04 -2.76
CA GLY A 138 13.07 -4.93 -1.95
C GLY A 138 13.53 -6.29 -1.38
N PRO A 139 14.82 -6.45 -1.06
CA PRO A 139 15.31 -7.65 -0.39
C PRO A 139 14.74 -7.75 1.04
N LEU A 140 14.25 -8.93 1.42
CA LEU A 140 13.75 -9.20 2.78
C LEU A 140 14.88 -9.48 3.78
N GLY A 141 16.12 -9.61 3.29
CA GLY A 141 17.33 -9.53 4.10
C GLY A 141 17.91 -10.88 4.50
N ILE A 142 17.78 -11.89 3.63
CA ILE A 142 18.55 -13.14 3.74
C ILE A 142 20.04 -12.86 3.48
N GLU A 143 20.39 -12.06 2.48
CA GLU A 143 21.77 -11.65 2.19
C GLU A 143 22.36 -10.81 3.34
N GLY A 144 21.62 -9.77 3.73
CA GLY A 144 22.04 -8.77 4.71
C GLY A 144 22.04 -9.23 6.17
N GLY A 145 21.45 -10.38 6.47
CA GLY A 145 21.44 -10.94 7.83
C GLY A 145 20.29 -10.47 8.72
N ILE A 146 19.36 -9.65 8.19
CA ILE A 146 18.10 -9.30 8.86
C ILE A 146 17.33 -10.57 9.23
N ILE A 147 17.28 -11.53 8.30
CA ILE A 147 16.79 -12.88 8.58
C ILE A 147 17.90 -13.64 9.31
N SER A 148 17.67 -13.94 10.58
CA SER A 148 18.63 -14.63 11.44
C SER A 148 18.82 -16.10 11.05
N ASN A 149 19.91 -16.72 11.50
CA ASN A 149 20.20 -18.13 11.21
C ASN A 149 19.09 -19.08 11.70
N GLN A 150 18.40 -18.73 12.79
CA GLN A 150 17.33 -19.55 13.38
C GLN A 150 16.05 -19.52 12.53
N GLN A 151 15.87 -18.50 11.71
CA GLN A 151 14.71 -18.36 10.82
C GLN A 151 14.84 -19.19 9.54
N ILE A 152 16.02 -19.76 9.27
CA ILE A 152 16.32 -20.51 8.05
C ILE A 152 16.49 -21.98 8.43
N THR A 153 15.53 -22.82 8.03
CA THR A 153 15.54 -24.27 8.30
C THR A 153 15.46 -25.05 7.00
N ALA A 154 15.84 -26.32 7.02
CA ALA A 154 15.77 -27.19 5.85
C ALA A 154 15.40 -28.62 6.27
N SER A 155 14.94 -29.41 5.29
CA SER A 155 14.66 -30.85 5.46
C SER A 155 15.90 -31.64 5.86
N SER A 156 17.03 -31.31 5.25
CA SER A 156 18.28 -32.02 5.40
C SER A 156 19.48 -31.12 5.11
N THR A 157 20.68 -31.62 5.38
CA THR A 157 21.94 -30.90 5.17
C THR A 157 23.02 -31.86 4.74
N HIS A 158 23.73 -31.50 3.67
CA HIS A 158 24.89 -32.24 3.19
C HIS A 158 26.09 -32.08 4.12
N ARG A 159 26.82 -33.17 4.33
CA ARG A 159 28.09 -33.21 5.04
C ARG A 159 29.16 -33.80 4.11
N ALA A 160 30.25 -33.08 3.89
CA ALA A 160 31.40 -33.52 3.10
C ALA A 160 32.67 -33.61 3.97
N LEU A 161 33.72 -34.24 3.43
CA LEU A 161 35.03 -34.43 4.08
C LEU A 161 34.92 -34.94 5.52
N PHE A 162 34.37 -36.15 5.70
CA PHE A 162 34.19 -36.78 7.02
C PHE A 162 33.43 -35.90 8.04
N GLY A 163 32.56 -35.00 7.57
CA GLY A 163 31.76 -34.11 8.41
C GLY A 163 32.41 -32.78 8.76
N LEU A 164 33.60 -32.49 8.23
CA LEU A 164 34.29 -31.20 8.40
C LEU A 164 33.63 -30.07 7.59
N GLN A 165 32.99 -30.40 6.45
CA GLN A 165 32.24 -29.43 5.66
C GLN A 165 30.74 -29.64 5.83
N LYS A 166 30.06 -28.67 6.45
CA LYS A 166 28.61 -28.73 6.73
C LYS A 166 27.88 -27.60 6.00
N TRP A 167 27.07 -27.97 5.01
CA TRP A 167 26.35 -27.04 4.12
C TRP A 167 24.99 -26.65 4.69
N TYR A 168 24.99 -26.08 5.90
CA TYR A 168 23.78 -25.76 6.66
C TYR A 168 22.85 -24.75 5.96
N PRO A 169 21.54 -24.78 6.28
CA PRO A 169 20.54 -23.87 5.70
C PRO A 169 20.89 -22.39 5.85
N TYR A 170 21.47 -21.97 6.97
CA TYR A 170 21.81 -20.56 7.22
C TYR A 170 22.91 -19.99 6.31
N TYR A 171 23.60 -20.83 5.53
CA TYR A 171 24.52 -20.40 4.48
C TYR A 171 23.82 -20.11 3.15
N ALA A 172 22.51 -20.38 3.00
CA ALA A 172 21.72 -20.12 1.79
C ALA A 172 21.46 -18.63 1.54
N ARG A 173 22.47 -17.77 1.76
CA ARG A 173 22.38 -16.32 1.61
C ARG A 173 22.98 -15.92 0.28
N LEU A 174 22.26 -15.09 -0.48
CA LEU A 174 22.72 -14.57 -1.76
C LEU A 174 24.14 -13.98 -1.63
N ASN A 175 24.98 -14.17 -2.65
CA ASN A 175 26.35 -13.66 -2.73
C ASN A 175 27.29 -14.04 -1.57
N LYS A 176 26.90 -14.99 -0.69
CA LYS A 176 27.77 -15.46 0.38
C LYS A 176 29.08 -16.00 -0.20
N LYS A 177 30.19 -15.58 0.41
CA LYS A 177 31.57 -15.97 0.07
C LYS A 177 32.13 -16.90 1.15
N GLY A 178 33.14 -17.69 0.77
CA GLY A 178 33.82 -18.65 1.65
C GLY A 178 33.96 -20.02 0.99
N LEU A 179 34.68 -20.92 1.66
CA LEU A 179 34.81 -22.32 1.23
C LEU A 179 33.47 -23.08 1.32
N ILE A 180 32.66 -22.72 2.31
CA ILE A 180 31.27 -23.16 2.48
C ILE A 180 30.42 -21.91 2.47
N ASN A 181 29.55 -21.80 1.48
CA ASN A 181 28.86 -20.55 1.20
C ASN A 181 27.44 -20.74 0.67
N ALA A 182 26.88 -21.94 0.77
CA ALA A 182 25.51 -22.23 0.36
C ALA A 182 24.91 -23.31 1.25
N TRP A 183 23.61 -23.51 1.13
CA TRP A 183 22.97 -24.73 1.61
C TRP A 183 23.03 -25.80 0.52
N THR A 184 23.26 -27.05 0.92
CA THR A 184 23.12 -28.21 0.05
C THR A 184 22.30 -29.28 0.76
N ALA A 185 21.30 -29.85 0.09
CA ALA A 185 20.52 -30.95 0.61
C ALA A 185 21.34 -32.25 0.75
N ALA A 186 20.95 -33.12 1.68
CA ALA A 186 21.57 -34.44 1.79
C ALA A 186 21.27 -35.31 0.57
N GLU A 187 22.20 -36.20 0.20
CA GLU A 187 22.09 -37.02 -1.03
C GLU A 187 20.95 -38.05 -0.98
N ASN A 188 20.58 -38.50 0.22
CA ASN A 188 19.49 -39.45 0.44
C ASN A 188 18.11 -38.79 0.59
N ASP A 189 18.04 -37.45 0.57
CA ASP A 189 16.79 -36.72 0.67
C ASP A 189 16.12 -36.63 -0.70
N ARG A 190 15.02 -37.38 -0.88
CA ARG A 190 14.25 -37.42 -2.13
C ARG A 190 13.42 -36.16 -2.36
N TRP A 191 13.09 -35.43 -1.30
CA TRP A 191 12.17 -34.29 -1.34
C TRP A 191 12.72 -33.12 -0.52
N PRO A 192 13.87 -32.58 -0.92
CA PRO A 192 14.52 -31.55 -0.13
C PRO A 192 13.70 -30.28 -0.11
N TRP A 193 13.77 -29.57 1.01
CA TRP A 193 13.19 -28.23 1.11
C TRP A 193 14.03 -27.33 1.99
N ILE A 194 13.97 -26.03 1.71
CA ILE A 194 14.46 -24.97 2.58
C ILE A 194 13.31 -24.02 2.88
N GLN A 195 13.23 -23.59 4.14
CA GLN A 195 12.14 -22.79 4.69
C GLN A 195 12.69 -21.53 5.33
N ILE A 196 12.00 -20.42 5.07
CA ILE A 196 12.26 -19.12 5.67
C ILE A 196 11.05 -18.72 6.51
N ASN A 197 11.28 -18.43 7.79
CA ASN A 197 10.29 -17.84 8.70
C ASN A 197 10.50 -16.32 8.78
N LEU A 198 9.57 -15.56 8.20
CA LEU A 198 9.60 -14.09 8.20
C LEU A 198 9.16 -13.47 9.55
N GLN A 199 8.78 -14.30 10.53
CA GLN A 199 8.27 -13.94 11.88
C GLN A 199 6.93 -13.18 11.90
N ARG A 200 6.55 -12.56 10.78
CA ARG A 200 5.29 -11.86 10.56
C ARG A 200 4.80 -12.11 9.14
N LYS A 201 3.53 -11.84 8.87
CA LYS A 201 2.99 -11.91 7.52
C LYS A 201 3.59 -10.79 6.68
N MET A 202 4.20 -11.16 5.56
CA MET A 202 4.82 -10.25 4.61
C MET A 202 4.22 -10.46 3.22
N ARG A 203 4.36 -9.46 2.34
CA ARG A 203 4.08 -9.61 0.92
C ARG A 203 5.38 -10.01 0.22
N VAL A 204 5.43 -11.23 -0.30
CA VAL A 204 6.58 -11.79 -1.02
C VAL A 204 6.27 -11.76 -2.51
N THR A 205 7.06 -11.00 -3.26
CA THR A 205 6.85 -10.71 -4.68
C THR A 205 7.82 -11.47 -5.58
N GLY A 206 8.85 -12.09 -5.02
CA GLY A 206 9.76 -12.92 -5.80
C GLY A 206 10.85 -13.59 -4.97
N VAL A 207 11.73 -14.28 -5.68
CA VAL A 207 12.90 -14.94 -5.13
C VAL A 207 14.06 -14.85 -6.11
N ILE A 208 15.25 -14.58 -5.59
CA ILE A 208 16.50 -14.67 -6.33
C ILE A 208 17.21 -15.95 -5.88
N THR A 209 17.65 -16.76 -6.84
CA THR A 209 18.42 -17.97 -6.59
C THR A 209 19.81 -17.88 -7.20
N GLN A 210 20.77 -18.55 -6.58
CA GLN A 210 22.17 -18.63 -7.03
C GLN A 210 22.75 -19.98 -6.60
N GLY A 211 23.59 -20.59 -7.42
CA GLY A 211 24.26 -21.86 -7.08
C GLY A 211 25.48 -21.69 -6.19
N ALA A 212 26.34 -22.71 -6.13
CA ALA A 212 27.71 -22.58 -5.60
C ALA A 212 28.67 -23.54 -6.31
N LYS A 213 29.95 -23.48 -5.94
CA LYS A 213 31.00 -24.31 -6.52
C LYS A 213 31.70 -25.07 -5.41
N ARG A 214 31.79 -26.39 -5.56
CA ARG A 214 32.49 -27.29 -4.63
C ARG A 214 33.67 -27.91 -5.36
N ILE A 215 34.89 -27.65 -4.89
CA ILE A 215 36.14 -28.22 -5.44
C ILE A 215 36.15 -28.20 -6.99
N GLY A 216 36.08 -27.03 -7.60
CA GLY A 216 36.11 -26.95 -9.07
C GLY A 216 34.76 -27.19 -9.77
N SER A 217 33.78 -27.79 -9.10
CA SER A 217 32.55 -28.27 -9.73
C SER A 217 31.32 -27.39 -9.43
N PRO A 218 30.58 -26.92 -10.44
CA PRO A 218 29.38 -26.13 -10.24
C PRO A 218 28.19 -27.00 -9.80
N GLU A 219 27.47 -26.54 -8.77
CA GLU A 219 26.27 -27.14 -8.21
C GLU A 219 25.17 -26.08 -8.11
N TYR A 220 23.97 -26.37 -8.58
CA TYR A 220 22.86 -25.43 -8.58
C TYR A 220 21.52 -26.10 -8.86
N ILE A 221 20.44 -25.41 -8.52
CA ILE A 221 19.06 -25.82 -8.82
C ILE A 221 18.66 -25.31 -10.20
N LYS A 222 18.17 -26.20 -11.06
CA LYS A 222 17.67 -25.89 -12.42
C LYS A 222 16.18 -25.57 -12.45
N SER A 223 15.39 -26.12 -11.53
CA SER A 223 13.98 -25.80 -11.35
C SER A 223 13.50 -26.10 -9.94
N TYR A 224 12.48 -25.39 -9.48
CA TYR A 224 11.93 -25.52 -8.13
C TYR A 224 10.44 -25.16 -8.07
N LYS A 225 9.76 -25.60 -7.01
CA LYS A 225 8.41 -25.18 -6.64
C LYS A 225 8.46 -24.34 -5.36
N ILE A 226 7.45 -23.52 -5.13
CA ILE A 226 7.30 -22.71 -3.92
C ILE A 226 6.02 -23.11 -3.20
N ALA A 227 6.09 -23.24 -1.88
CA ALA A 227 4.94 -23.30 -1.01
C ALA A 227 5.00 -22.19 0.03
N TYR A 228 3.84 -21.84 0.57
CA TYR A 228 3.72 -20.81 1.59
C TYR A 228 2.71 -21.20 2.67
N SER A 229 2.87 -20.61 3.85
CA SER A 229 2.06 -20.90 5.03
C SER A 229 1.98 -19.71 5.97
N ASN A 230 0.89 -19.61 6.73
CA ASN A 230 0.73 -18.63 7.80
C ASN A 230 1.03 -19.22 9.18
N ASP A 231 0.96 -20.54 9.36
CA ASP A 231 1.09 -21.22 10.64
C ASP A 231 2.33 -22.15 10.72
N GLY A 232 3.01 -22.38 9.57
CA GLY A 232 4.12 -23.32 9.43
C GLY A 232 3.71 -24.80 9.41
N LYS A 233 2.41 -25.10 9.54
CA LYS A 233 1.84 -26.45 9.61
C LYS A 233 1.07 -26.80 8.35
N THR A 234 0.18 -25.92 7.91
CA THR A 234 -0.62 -26.08 6.69
C THR A 234 0.06 -25.35 5.55
N TRP A 235 0.27 -26.04 4.43
CA TRP A 235 1.06 -25.53 3.30
C TRP A 235 0.22 -25.50 2.02
N ALA A 236 0.23 -24.35 1.35
CA ALA A 236 -0.32 -24.19 0.02
C ALA A 236 0.80 -24.12 -1.00
N MET A 237 0.70 -24.89 -2.09
CA MET A 237 1.60 -24.78 -3.23
C MET A 237 1.24 -23.55 -4.06
N TYR A 238 2.25 -22.85 -4.56
CA TYR A 238 2.05 -21.73 -5.47
C TYR A 238 1.62 -22.26 -6.86
N LYS A 239 0.49 -21.77 -7.36
CA LYS A 239 -0.17 -22.27 -8.57
C LYS A 239 -0.01 -21.34 -9.76
N VAL A 240 -0.11 -21.89 -10.97
CA VAL A 240 -0.19 -21.10 -12.20
C VAL A 240 -1.52 -20.33 -12.22
N LYS A 241 -1.49 -19.04 -12.58
CA LYS A 241 -2.67 -18.17 -12.61
C LYS A 241 -3.78 -18.80 -13.48
N GLY A 242 -4.97 -18.95 -12.91
CA GLY A 242 -6.15 -19.50 -13.60
C GLY A 242 -6.20 -21.02 -13.70
N THR A 243 -5.27 -21.76 -13.10
CA THR A 243 -5.28 -23.23 -13.12
C THR A 243 -5.07 -23.82 -11.72
N ASN A 244 -5.25 -25.14 -11.59
CA ASN A 244 -4.96 -25.88 -10.36
C ASN A 244 -3.57 -26.51 -10.33
N GLU A 245 -2.73 -26.24 -11.33
CA GLU A 245 -1.39 -26.82 -11.45
C GLU A 245 -0.36 -26.06 -10.62
N ASP A 246 0.56 -26.81 -9.99
CA ASP A 246 1.70 -26.24 -9.29
C ASP A 246 2.63 -25.53 -10.27
N MET A 247 2.97 -24.27 -9.96
CA MET A 247 3.96 -23.52 -10.74
C MET A 247 5.36 -24.11 -10.53
N VAL A 248 6.04 -24.43 -11.64
CA VAL A 248 7.45 -24.81 -11.64
C VAL A 248 8.28 -23.63 -12.14
N PHE A 249 9.09 -23.06 -11.24
CA PHE A 249 9.98 -21.96 -11.56
C PHE A 249 11.28 -22.47 -12.19
N ARG A 250 11.80 -21.71 -13.14
CA ARG A 250 13.14 -21.94 -13.70
C ARG A 250 14.19 -21.45 -12.72
N GLY A 251 15.18 -22.29 -12.46
CA GLY A 251 16.34 -21.97 -11.61
C GLY A 251 17.54 -21.47 -12.41
N ASN A 252 18.73 -21.69 -11.86
CA ASN A 252 19.98 -21.21 -12.39
C ASN A 252 20.49 -22.05 -13.57
N ILE A 253 21.31 -21.42 -14.40
CA ILE A 253 22.02 -22.03 -15.53
C ILE A 253 23.50 -22.29 -15.16
N ASP A 254 24.03 -21.58 -14.17
CA ASP A 254 25.38 -21.70 -13.64
C ASP A 254 25.40 -21.58 -12.11
N ASN A 255 26.59 -21.53 -11.51
CA ASN A 255 26.76 -21.49 -10.06
C ASN A 255 26.86 -20.08 -9.44
N ASN A 256 26.95 -19.01 -10.24
CA ASN A 256 27.31 -17.67 -9.73
C ASN A 256 26.37 -16.56 -10.18
N THR A 257 25.68 -16.68 -11.30
CA THR A 257 24.76 -15.67 -11.80
C THR A 257 23.45 -15.76 -11.00
N PRO A 258 23.07 -14.69 -10.28
CA PRO A 258 21.77 -14.62 -9.63
C PRO A 258 20.65 -14.69 -10.67
N TYR A 259 19.62 -15.47 -10.41
CA TYR A 259 18.46 -15.60 -11.28
C TYR A 259 17.20 -15.25 -10.49
N ALA A 260 16.44 -14.26 -10.95
CA ALA A 260 15.25 -13.75 -10.28
C ALA A 260 13.98 -14.32 -10.91
N ASN A 261 13.03 -14.75 -10.08
CA ASN A 261 11.67 -15.07 -10.49
C ASN A 261 10.68 -14.25 -9.65
N SER A 262 9.73 -13.61 -10.31
CA SER A 262 8.65 -12.86 -9.66
C SER A 262 7.40 -13.74 -9.50
N PHE A 263 6.61 -13.45 -8.47
CA PHE A 263 5.36 -14.12 -8.14
C PHE A 263 4.19 -13.23 -8.56
N THR A 264 3.40 -13.71 -9.52
CA THR A 264 2.16 -13.06 -9.98
C THR A 264 1.02 -14.07 -9.95
N PRO A 265 0.09 -13.99 -8.97
CA PRO A 265 -0.02 -12.96 -7.93
C PRO A 265 1.04 -13.07 -6.81
N PRO A 266 1.33 -11.99 -6.07
CA PRO A 266 2.29 -12.03 -4.96
C PRO A 266 1.76 -12.85 -3.77
N ILE A 267 2.68 -13.48 -3.03
CA ILE A 267 2.37 -14.34 -1.90
C ILE A 267 2.21 -13.48 -0.63
N LYS A 268 1.14 -13.70 0.15
CA LYS A 268 0.95 -13.09 1.47
C LYS A 268 1.06 -14.17 2.55
N ALA A 269 2.23 -14.28 3.17
CA ALA A 269 2.51 -15.37 4.12
C ALA A 269 3.60 -15.00 5.13
N GLN A 270 3.69 -15.76 6.22
CA GLN A 270 4.80 -15.69 7.18
C GLN A 270 5.92 -16.67 6.83
N TYR A 271 5.57 -17.85 6.32
CA TYR A 271 6.51 -18.89 5.98
C TYR A 271 6.54 -19.08 4.46
N VAL A 272 7.74 -19.15 3.91
CA VAL A 272 7.98 -19.49 2.50
C VAL A 272 8.92 -20.68 2.46
N ARG A 273 8.59 -21.67 1.64
CA ARG A 273 9.38 -22.89 1.48
C ARG A 273 9.65 -23.15 0.01
N LEU A 274 10.91 -23.43 -0.32
CA LEU A 274 11.37 -23.74 -1.66
C LEU A 274 11.69 -25.23 -1.75
N TYR A 275 11.15 -25.87 -2.78
CA TYR A 275 11.32 -27.29 -3.09
C TYR A 275 12.09 -27.46 -4.39
N PRO A 276 13.40 -27.75 -4.35
CA PRO A 276 14.17 -28.08 -5.55
C PRO A 276 13.53 -29.27 -6.28
N GLN A 277 13.35 -29.16 -7.60
CA GLN A 277 12.81 -30.24 -8.43
C GLN A 277 13.93 -30.91 -9.24
N VAL A 278 14.71 -30.11 -9.96
CA VAL A 278 15.83 -30.59 -10.78
C VAL A 278 17.09 -29.85 -10.36
N CYS A 279 18.16 -30.60 -10.10
CA CYS A 279 19.44 -30.06 -9.63
C CYS A 279 20.59 -30.53 -10.54
N ARG A 280 21.63 -29.71 -10.67
CA ARG A 280 22.90 -30.13 -11.28
C ARG A 280 23.82 -30.65 -10.18
N ARG A 281 24.15 -31.95 -10.24
CA ARG A 281 24.96 -32.70 -9.25
C ARG A 281 24.29 -32.77 -7.88
N HIS A 282 24.25 -31.66 -7.14
CA HIS A 282 23.57 -31.56 -5.85
C HIS A 282 22.62 -30.37 -5.83
N CYS A 283 21.58 -30.45 -5.01
CA CYS A 283 20.66 -29.34 -4.79
C CYS A 283 21.32 -28.32 -3.86
N THR A 284 22.10 -27.42 -4.46
CA THR A 284 22.86 -26.38 -3.79
C THR A 284 22.26 -25.00 -4.09
N LEU A 285 22.05 -24.18 -3.06
CA LEU A 285 21.33 -22.91 -3.17
C LEU A 285 21.88 -21.83 -2.23
N ARG A 286 22.01 -20.64 -2.81
CA ARG A 286 22.00 -19.33 -2.15
C ARG A 286 20.76 -18.59 -2.62
N MET A 287 20.08 -17.86 -1.74
CA MET A 287 18.85 -17.16 -2.12
C MET A 287 18.67 -15.82 -1.41
N GLU A 288 17.78 -15.01 -1.96
CA GLU A 288 17.18 -13.83 -1.34
C GLU A 288 15.70 -13.81 -1.68
N LEU A 289 14.85 -13.46 -0.71
CA LEU A 289 13.43 -13.25 -0.95
C LEU A 289 13.20 -11.77 -1.23
N LEU A 290 12.33 -11.48 -2.19
CA LEU A 290 11.94 -10.12 -2.55
C LEU A 290 10.53 -9.86 -2.04
N GLY A 291 10.28 -8.66 -1.55
CA GLY A 291 8.99 -8.26 -1.02
C GLY A 291 9.05 -7.04 -0.12
N CYS A 292 7.99 -6.88 0.66
CA CYS A 292 7.84 -5.76 1.58
C CYS A 292 6.83 -6.10 2.68
N GLU A 293 6.62 -5.16 3.61
CA GLU A 293 5.59 -5.26 4.63
C GLU A 293 4.19 -5.09 4.02
N LEU A 294 3.15 -5.65 4.66
CA LEU A 294 1.78 -5.58 4.16
C LEU A 294 1.21 -4.17 4.07
N SER A 295 1.77 -3.22 4.83
CA SER A 295 1.42 -1.80 4.76
C SER A 295 2.01 -1.10 3.53
N GLY A 296 3.05 -1.67 2.91
CA GLY A 296 3.75 -1.11 1.73
C GLY A 296 4.67 0.08 2.00
N CYS A 297 4.61 0.66 3.19
CA CYS A 297 5.43 1.79 3.60
C CYS A 297 6.71 1.28 4.28
N SER A 298 7.56 0.55 3.56
CA SER A 298 8.81 -0.02 4.13
C SER A 298 10.02 0.18 3.23
N GLU A 299 9.93 1.14 2.30
CA GLU A 299 10.98 1.43 1.34
C GLU A 299 12.12 2.23 1.98
N PRO A 300 13.36 2.07 1.50
CA PRO A 300 14.48 2.87 1.98
C PRO A 300 14.28 4.35 1.63
N LEU A 301 14.33 5.22 2.64
CA LEU A 301 14.16 6.67 2.48
C LEU A 301 15.39 7.34 1.84
N GLY A 302 16.52 6.65 1.80
CA GLY A 302 17.60 6.98 0.88
C GLY A 302 18.94 7.29 1.50
N MET A 303 19.22 6.76 2.70
CA MET A 303 20.55 6.83 3.30
C MET A 303 21.56 6.08 2.44
N LYS A 304 21.26 4.85 1.99
CA LYS A 304 22.16 4.06 1.14
C LYS A 304 22.20 4.54 -0.30
N SER A 305 21.05 4.90 -0.86
CA SER A 305 20.95 5.32 -2.27
C SER A 305 21.57 6.69 -2.55
N GLY A 306 21.72 7.53 -1.52
CA GLY A 306 22.18 8.90 -1.68
C GLY A 306 21.05 9.89 -1.99
N HIS A 307 19.78 9.46 -1.94
CA HIS A 307 18.65 10.38 -2.09
C HIS A 307 18.58 11.38 -0.92
N ILE A 308 18.82 10.91 0.32
CA ILE A 308 19.13 11.78 1.46
C ILE A 308 20.55 12.31 1.24
N GLN A 309 20.68 13.63 1.08
CA GLN A 309 21.95 14.29 0.80
C GLN A 309 22.84 14.42 2.04
N ASP A 310 24.14 14.64 1.84
CA ASP A 310 25.12 14.68 2.94
C ASP A 310 24.84 15.80 3.96
N TYR A 311 24.31 16.95 3.52
CA TYR A 311 23.97 18.07 4.41
C TYR A 311 22.78 17.78 5.32
N GLN A 312 21.94 16.79 4.98
CA GLN A 312 20.78 16.38 5.78
C GLN A 312 21.17 15.53 6.98
N ILE A 313 22.43 15.05 7.04
CA ILE A 313 22.90 14.14 8.08
C ILE A 313 23.88 14.87 8.99
N THR A 314 23.49 15.07 10.24
CA THR A 314 24.29 15.76 11.26
C THR A 314 24.47 14.88 12.49
N ALA A 315 25.44 15.19 13.34
CA ALA A 315 25.68 14.43 14.57
C ALA A 315 26.16 15.35 15.70
N SER A 316 26.05 14.86 16.93
CA SER A 316 26.53 15.53 18.13
C SER A 316 28.04 15.75 18.15
N SER A 317 28.81 14.76 17.68
CA SER A 317 30.26 14.79 17.65
C SER A 317 30.83 13.81 16.61
N VAL A 318 32.13 13.94 16.31
CA VAL A 318 32.81 13.15 15.29
C VAL A 318 34.18 12.70 15.78
N PHE A 319 34.51 11.43 15.55
CA PHE A 319 35.82 10.86 15.84
C PHE A 319 36.79 10.95 14.65
N ARG A 320 38.07 11.16 14.93
CA ARG A 320 39.17 11.13 13.97
C ARG A 320 40.18 10.05 14.39
N THR A 321 40.39 9.06 13.56
CA THR A 321 41.42 8.05 13.82
C THR A 321 42.80 8.68 13.62
N LEU A 322 43.69 8.52 14.60
CA LEU A 322 45.06 9.09 14.61
C LEU A 322 45.10 10.63 14.47
N ASN A 323 44.00 11.34 14.76
CA ASN A 323 43.87 12.78 14.52
C ASN A 323 44.17 13.20 13.06
N MET A 324 43.98 12.31 12.09
CA MET A 324 44.16 12.62 10.67
C MET A 324 42.81 12.90 10.00
N ASP A 325 42.71 14.02 9.28
CA ASP A 325 41.47 14.43 8.61
C ASP A 325 40.97 13.39 7.60
N MET A 326 41.89 12.72 6.91
CA MET A 326 41.59 11.62 5.98
C MET A 326 40.85 10.44 6.65
N PHE A 327 41.01 10.26 7.97
CA PHE A 327 40.37 9.20 8.75
C PHE A 327 39.27 9.73 9.69
N THR A 328 38.54 10.75 9.26
CA THR A 328 37.40 11.32 9.99
C THR A 328 36.11 10.52 9.73
N TRP A 329 35.43 10.09 10.80
CA TRP A 329 34.21 9.29 10.81
C TRP A 329 32.94 10.14 10.80
N GLU A 330 32.78 10.92 9.74
CA GLU A 330 31.76 11.97 9.61
C GLU A 330 30.32 11.42 9.53
N PRO A 331 29.31 12.21 9.97
CA PRO A 331 27.89 11.81 9.93
C PRO A 331 27.40 11.40 8.54
N ARG A 332 27.83 12.11 7.48
CA ARG A 332 27.50 11.78 6.08
C ARG A 332 27.90 10.36 5.62
N LYS A 333 28.81 9.70 6.36
CA LYS A 333 29.24 8.32 6.09
C LYS A 333 28.37 7.27 6.79
N ALA A 334 27.40 7.67 7.62
CA ALA A 334 26.48 6.78 8.35
C ALA A 334 25.43 6.08 7.46
N ARG A 335 25.82 5.65 6.27
CA ARG A 335 24.96 5.06 5.24
C ARG A 335 25.11 3.55 5.26
N LEU A 336 24.00 2.82 5.21
CA LEU A 336 23.99 1.35 5.20
C LEU A 336 24.87 0.79 4.07
N ASP A 337 25.64 -0.27 4.36
CA ASP A 337 26.56 -0.94 3.43
C ASP A 337 27.65 -0.08 2.81
N LYS A 338 27.87 1.14 3.32
CA LYS A 338 28.97 1.97 2.86
C LYS A 338 30.30 1.21 2.98
N GLN A 339 31.09 1.27 1.92
CA GLN A 339 32.41 0.64 1.81
C GLN A 339 33.50 1.72 1.87
N GLY A 340 34.72 1.32 2.24
CA GLY A 340 35.88 2.20 2.35
C GLY A 340 36.62 2.03 3.67
N LYS A 341 37.77 2.71 3.81
CA LYS A 341 38.56 2.68 5.05
C LYS A 341 37.83 3.33 6.22
N VAL A 342 37.11 4.42 5.94
CA VAL A 342 36.17 5.05 6.86
C VAL A 342 34.81 5.06 6.20
N ASN A 343 33.89 4.29 6.77
CA ASN A 343 32.65 3.94 6.12
C ASN A 343 31.44 4.03 7.06
N ALA A 344 31.58 4.66 8.21
CA ALA A 344 30.49 4.89 9.15
C ALA A 344 30.63 6.26 9.81
N TRP A 345 29.64 6.63 10.61
CA TRP A 345 29.80 7.67 11.61
C TRP A 345 30.28 7.04 12.92
N THR A 346 31.21 7.72 13.58
CA THR A 346 31.67 7.38 14.93
C THR A 346 31.68 8.65 15.77
N SER A 347 31.08 8.59 16.96
CA SER A 347 31.05 9.74 17.86
C SER A 347 32.43 10.03 18.45
N GLY A 348 32.73 11.31 18.69
CA GLY A 348 33.97 11.73 19.35
C GLY A 348 34.03 11.27 20.80
N HIS A 349 32.90 11.30 21.50
CA HIS A 349 32.75 10.87 22.89
C HIS A 349 31.87 9.63 23.00
N ASN A 350 32.17 8.75 23.96
CA ASN A 350 31.41 7.52 24.22
C ASN A 350 30.50 7.72 25.44
N ASP A 351 29.42 8.49 25.28
CA ASP A 351 28.43 8.74 26.32
C ASP A 351 27.01 8.70 25.72
N GLN A 352 26.00 8.68 26.60
CA GLN A 352 24.58 8.58 26.19
C GLN A 352 23.98 9.90 25.70
N SER A 353 24.74 11.00 25.68
CA SER A 353 24.27 12.29 25.13
C SER A 353 24.49 12.39 23.62
N GLN A 354 25.20 11.42 23.03
CA GLN A 354 25.48 11.42 21.60
C GLN A 354 24.24 11.13 20.76
N TRP A 355 24.22 11.69 19.54
CA TRP A 355 23.14 11.48 18.59
C TRP A 355 23.61 11.59 17.15
N LEU A 356 22.92 10.84 16.27
CA LEU A 356 22.97 11.01 14.82
C LEU A 356 21.58 11.48 14.37
N GLN A 357 21.52 12.56 13.60
CA GLN A 357 20.30 13.19 13.14
C GLN A 357 20.20 13.11 11.62
N VAL A 358 18.99 12.87 11.13
CA VAL A 358 18.63 12.92 9.73
C VAL A 358 17.46 13.89 9.55
N ASP A 359 17.63 14.91 8.71
CA ASP A 359 16.56 15.81 8.25
C ASP A 359 15.94 15.26 6.96
N LEU A 360 14.67 14.85 7.01
CA LEU A 360 13.95 14.32 5.85
C LEU A 360 13.38 15.42 4.94
N LEU A 361 13.57 16.71 5.29
CA LEU A 361 13.09 17.93 4.62
C LEU A 361 11.57 18.12 4.64
N VAL A 362 10.81 17.03 4.57
CA VAL A 362 9.35 17.00 4.67
C VAL A 362 8.90 16.03 5.76
N PRO A 363 7.76 16.29 6.43
CA PRO A 363 7.15 15.32 7.34
C PRO A 363 6.94 13.98 6.62
N THR A 364 7.58 12.94 7.14
CA THR A 364 7.63 11.62 6.51
C THR A 364 7.20 10.56 7.50
N LYS A 365 6.51 9.52 7.01
CA LYS A 365 6.10 8.38 7.82
C LYS A 365 7.25 7.38 7.90
N VAL A 366 7.85 7.26 9.07
CA VAL A 366 8.98 6.37 9.35
C VAL A 366 8.48 5.12 10.06
N THR A 367 8.65 3.98 9.42
CA THR A 367 8.11 2.68 9.87
C THR A 367 9.21 1.73 10.35
N GLY A 368 10.47 2.05 10.08
CA GLY A 368 11.57 1.19 10.49
C GLY A 368 12.92 1.84 10.34
N ILE A 369 13.91 1.14 10.88
CA ILE A 369 15.31 1.51 10.78
C ILE A 369 16.15 0.24 10.67
N ILE A 370 17.16 0.27 9.81
CA ILE A 370 18.20 -0.76 9.71
C ILE A 370 19.50 -0.16 10.23
N THR A 371 20.16 -0.86 11.14
CA THR A 371 21.46 -0.46 11.69
C THR A 371 22.54 -1.49 11.37
N GLN A 372 23.78 -1.02 11.26
CA GLN A 372 24.97 -1.83 10.98
C GLN A 372 26.18 -1.16 11.67
N GLY A 373 27.12 -1.95 12.21
CA GLY A 373 28.35 -1.43 12.82
C GLY A 373 29.44 -1.12 11.78
N ALA A 374 30.70 -1.03 12.20
CA ALA A 374 31.85 -0.96 11.29
C ALA A 374 33.14 -1.51 11.95
N LYS A 375 34.24 -1.45 11.20
CA LYS A 375 35.58 -1.83 11.69
C LYS A 375 36.54 -0.68 11.47
N ASP A 376 37.26 -0.29 12.51
CA ASP A 376 38.36 0.68 12.43
C ASP A 376 39.69 -0.07 12.60
N PHE A 377 40.51 -0.13 11.54
CA PHE A 377 41.78 -0.89 11.52
C PHE A 377 41.68 -2.33 12.08
N GLY A 378 40.58 -3.03 11.80
CA GLY A 378 40.32 -4.39 12.27
C GLY A 378 39.63 -4.49 13.63
N HIS A 379 39.52 -3.37 14.38
CA HIS A 379 38.75 -3.31 15.60
C HIS A 379 37.25 -3.15 15.30
N VAL A 380 36.47 -4.14 15.72
CA VAL A 380 35.01 -4.18 15.58
C VAL A 380 34.38 -3.12 16.49
N GLN A 381 33.46 -2.32 15.96
CA GLN A 381 32.72 -1.29 16.71
C GLN A 381 31.26 -1.25 16.24
N PHE A 382 30.32 -1.14 17.18
CA PHE A 382 28.90 -1.07 16.85
C PHE A 382 28.04 -0.56 18.00
N VAL A 383 26.85 -0.05 17.67
CA VAL A 383 25.80 0.28 18.64
C VAL A 383 24.98 -0.98 18.96
N GLY A 384 24.97 -1.37 20.23
CA GLY A 384 24.27 -2.56 20.75
C GLY A 384 22.82 -2.31 21.14
N SER A 385 22.47 -1.07 21.52
CA SER A 385 21.08 -0.64 21.68
C SER A 385 20.96 0.87 21.54
N TYR A 386 19.78 1.36 21.17
CA TYR A 386 19.53 2.78 20.95
C TYR A 386 18.06 3.14 21.22
N LYS A 387 17.81 4.43 21.45
CA LYS A 387 16.48 5.03 21.45
C LYS A 387 16.32 5.86 20.17
N LEU A 388 15.08 6.20 19.83
CA LEU A 388 14.77 7.13 18.76
C LEU A 388 14.13 8.37 19.36
N ALA A 389 14.45 9.54 18.81
CA ALA A 389 13.73 10.78 19.07
C ALA A 389 13.35 11.44 17.75
N TYR A 390 12.27 12.20 17.74
CA TYR A 390 11.74 12.82 16.53
C TYR A 390 11.23 14.23 16.81
N SER A 391 11.20 15.05 15.75
CA SER A 391 10.83 16.47 15.80
C SER A 391 10.34 16.96 14.43
N ASN A 392 9.47 17.97 14.42
CA ASN A 392 9.03 18.66 13.20
C ASN A 392 9.70 20.04 13.00
N ASP A 393 10.21 20.64 14.06
CA ASP A 393 10.84 21.96 14.06
C ASP A 393 12.38 21.90 14.22
N GLY A 394 12.92 20.76 14.66
CA GLY A 394 14.34 20.57 14.95
C GLY A 394 14.77 21.07 16.34
N GLU A 395 13.87 21.73 17.08
CA GLU A 395 14.14 22.33 18.39
C GLU A 395 13.51 21.51 19.53
N HIS A 396 12.25 21.12 19.39
CA HIS A 396 11.53 20.32 20.37
C HIS A 396 11.58 18.85 19.99
N TRP A 397 12.09 18.02 20.91
CA TRP A 397 12.34 16.60 20.66
C TRP A 397 11.49 15.72 21.56
N THR A 398 10.77 14.79 20.93
CA THR A 398 10.02 13.75 21.64
C THR A 398 10.77 12.43 21.48
N VAL A 399 11.07 11.76 22.60
CA VAL A 399 11.64 10.41 22.59
C VAL A 399 10.54 9.41 22.31
N TYR A 400 10.78 8.47 21.41
CA TYR A 400 9.82 7.42 21.06
C TYR A 400 9.57 6.49 22.24
N GLN A 401 8.29 6.32 22.60
CA GLN A 401 7.85 5.55 23.76
C GLN A 401 7.10 4.28 23.34
N ASP A 402 7.22 3.23 24.16
CA ASP A 402 6.39 2.03 24.04
C ASP A 402 4.98 2.33 24.57
N GLU A 403 3.95 2.24 23.71
CA GLU A 403 2.56 2.52 24.10
C GLU A 403 2.09 1.69 25.30
N LYS A 404 2.56 0.44 25.42
CA LYS A 404 2.10 -0.47 26.47
C LYS A 404 2.66 -0.11 27.85
N GLN A 405 3.84 0.50 27.88
CA GLN A 405 4.57 0.77 29.12
C GLN A 405 4.74 2.26 29.43
N ARG A 406 4.41 3.15 28.48
CA ARG A 406 4.63 4.62 28.55
C ARG A 406 6.05 4.97 29.01
N LYS A 407 7.03 4.18 28.54
CA LYS A 407 8.46 4.35 28.80
C LYS A 407 9.19 4.42 27.48
N ASP A 408 10.32 5.12 27.48
CA ASP A 408 11.20 5.20 26.32
C ASP A 408 11.50 3.81 25.76
N LYS A 409 11.24 3.63 24.46
CA LYS A 409 11.52 2.36 23.81
C LYS A 409 13.02 2.24 23.55
N VAL A 410 13.62 1.18 24.10
CA VAL A 410 15.00 0.81 23.78
C VAL A 410 14.98 -0.27 22.69
N PHE A 411 15.49 0.07 21.51
CA PHE A 411 15.66 -0.83 20.39
C PHE A 411 16.96 -1.63 20.55
N GLN A 412 16.88 -2.93 20.25
CA GLN A 412 18.07 -3.80 20.22
C GLN A 412 18.82 -3.57 18.90
N GLY A 413 20.08 -3.14 19.02
CA GLY A 413 20.96 -2.85 17.92
C GLY A 413 21.73 -4.06 17.42
N ASN A 414 22.97 -3.83 17.01
CA ASN A 414 23.84 -4.83 16.40
C ASN A 414 24.59 -5.64 17.46
N PHE A 415 25.03 -6.83 17.07
CA PHE A 415 25.91 -7.71 17.88
C PHE A 415 27.28 -7.92 17.22
N ASP A 416 27.44 -7.41 16.00
CA ASP A 416 28.67 -7.43 15.21
C ASP A 416 28.73 -6.17 14.33
N ASN A 417 29.75 -6.07 13.47
CA ASN A 417 29.95 -4.89 12.63
C ASN A 417 29.29 -4.94 11.24
N ASP A 418 28.85 -6.09 10.74
CA ASP A 418 28.49 -6.25 9.31
C ASP A 418 27.04 -6.72 9.11
N THR A 419 26.47 -7.47 10.04
CA THR A 419 25.10 -7.97 9.98
C THR A 419 24.12 -6.84 10.17
N HIS A 420 23.15 -6.72 9.26
CA HIS A 420 22.06 -5.76 9.37
C HIS A 420 21.13 -6.13 10.51
N ARG A 421 20.73 -5.11 11.28
CA ARG A 421 19.67 -5.23 12.28
C ARG A 421 18.51 -4.33 11.89
N LYS A 422 17.38 -4.92 11.49
CA LYS A 422 16.14 -4.19 11.23
C LYS A 422 15.30 -4.13 12.51
N ASN A 423 14.88 -2.94 12.89
CA ASN A 423 13.84 -2.71 13.89
C ASN A 423 12.64 -2.05 13.23
N VAL A 424 11.45 -2.58 13.52
CA VAL A 424 10.18 -2.00 13.08
C VAL A 424 9.69 -1.04 14.17
N ILE A 425 9.15 0.08 13.72
CA ILE A 425 8.63 1.16 14.56
C ILE A 425 7.10 1.06 14.46
N ASP A 426 6.50 0.61 15.56
CA ASP A 426 5.07 0.36 15.67
C ASP A 426 4.58 0.88 17.03
N PRO A 427 3.73 1.94 17.07
CA PRO A 427 3.19 2.69 15.92
C PRO A 427 4.26 3.48 15.13
N PRO A 428 4.06 3.78 13.83
CA PRO A 428 5.03 4.52 13.03
C PRO A 428 5.20 5.97 13.50
N ILE A 429 6.39 6.54 13.28
CA ILE A 429 6.68 7.94 13.58
C ILE A 429 6.30 8.81 12.38
N TYR A 430 5.62 9.93 12.61
CA TYR A 430 5.38 10.95 11.59
C TYR A 430 6.14 12.22 11.97
N ALA A 431 7.27 12.46 11.30
CA ALA A 431 8.14 13.59 11.61
C ALA A 431 9.05 13.99 10.45
N ARG A 432 9.57 15.22 10.48
CA ARG A 432 10.62 15.69 9.56
C ARG A 432 12.03 15.28 10.01
N HIS A 433 12.33 15.37 11.31
CA HIS A 433 13.64 15.08 11.85
C HIS A 433 13.62 13.81 12.69
N ILE A 434 14.61 12.94 12.48
CA ILE A 434 14.82 11.72 13.26
C ILE A 434 16.21 11.74 13.88
N ARG A 435 16.29 11.46 15.18
CA ARG A 435 17.52 11.24 15.94
C ARG A 435 17.64 9.80 16.42
N ILE A 436 18.80 9.23 16.18
CA ILE A 436 19.22 7.94 16.76
C ILE A 436 20.08 8.27 17.97
N LEU A 437 19.66 7.77 19.14
CA LEU A 437 20.28 8.02 20.44
C LEU A 437 20.93 6.73 20.95
N PRO A 438 22.25 6.54 20.79
CA PRO A 438 22.95 5.34 21.24
C PRO A 438 22.82 5.16 22.76
N TRP A 439 22.47 3.95 23.18
CA TRP A 439 22.21 3.63 24.59
C TRP A 439 23.24 2.64 25.15
N SER A 440 23.64 1.65 24.35
CA SER A 440 24.78 0.77 24.62
C SER A 440 25.56 0.49 23.34
N TRP A 441 26.84 0.19 23.46
CA TRP A 441 27.75 -0.02 22.32
C TRP A 441 28.92 -0.94 22.69
N TYR A 442 29.59 -1.46 21.66
CA TYR A 442 30.84 -2.20 21.78
C TYR A 442 31.98 -1.40 21.14
N GLY A 443 33.06 -1.18 21.89
CA GLY A 443 34.17 -0.32 21.45
C GLY A 443 33.79 1.16 21.49
N ARG A 444 33.47 1.73 20.33
CA ARG A 444 32.95 3.10 20.19
C ARG A 444 31.55 3.09 19.61
N ILE A 445 30.83 4.19 19.81
CA ILE A 445 29.53 4.41 19.16
C ILE A 445 29.80 4.61 17.67
N THR A 446 29.60 3.54 16.90
CA THR A 446 29.84 3.51 15.46
C THR A 446 28.62 2.95 14.75
N LEU A 447 28.11 3.69 13.76
CA LEU A 447 26.83 3.39 13.13
C LEU A 447 26.83 3.68 11.62
N ARG A 448 26.31 2.71 10.87
CA ARG A 448 25.73 2.85 9.54
C ARG A 448 24.23 2.59 9.66
N SER A 449 23.40 3.35 8.96
CA SER A 449 21.95 3.21 9.06
C SER A 449 21.22 3.42 7.74
N GLU A 450 20.02 2.88 7.65
CA GLU A 450 19.00 3.18 6.64
C GLU A 450 17.65 3.38 7.33
N LEU A 451 16.94 4.44 6.98
CA LEU A 451 15.58 4.67 7.47
C LEU A 451 14.60 4.08 6.47
N LEU A 452 13.52 3.48 6.98
CA LEU A 452 12.46 2.89 6.18
C LEU A 452 11.17 3.66 6.39
N GLY A 453 10.42 3.88 5.31
CA GLY A 453 9.20 4.66 5.38
C GLY A 453 8.61 4.99 4.02
N CYS A 454 7.76 6.01 4.01
CA CYS A 454 7.16 6.58 2.82
C CYS A 454 6.72 8.03 3.11
N THR A 455 6.69 8.86 2.07
CA THR A 455 5.99 10.14 2.11
C THR A 455 4.51 9.87 1.91
N GLU A 456 3.64 10.42 2.77
CA GLU A 456 2.22 10.49 2.43
C GLU A 456 2.08 11.61 1.39
N GLU A 457 1.82 11.22 0.14
CA GLU A 457 1.14 12.12 -0.80
C GLU A 457 -0.34 12.09 -0.42
N GLU A 458 -0.93 13.28 -0.20
CA GLU A 458 -2.34 13.48 0.14
C GLU A 458 -3.31 12.80 -0.84
#